data_AF-A0AAN0WBJ9-F1
#
_entry.id   AF-A0AAN0WBJ9-F1
#
_cell.length_a   1.000
_cell.length_b   1.000
_cell.length_c   1.000
_cell.angle_alpha   90.00
_cell.angle_beta   90.00
_cell.angle_gamma   90.00
#
_symmetry.space_group_name_H-M   'P 1'
#
loop_
_entity.id
_entity.type
_entity.pdbx_description
1 polymer ?
#
loop_
_entity_poly.entity_id
_entity_poly.type
_entity_poly.pdbx_seq_one_letter_code
_entity_poly.pdbx_strand_id
1 'polypeptide(L)'
;MRFFLKVTDPAFLLILILVAALVSLIGFAFAPAIIPFHFNGYLRPDGFINKWAGFSILPVVMWLIWLLSRKGVSYKASLCILFLFIIHVLLVLYALFSK
;
A
#
# COMPACT_ATOMS: atom_id res chain seq x y z
N MET A 1 5.17 -10.96 -23.16
CA MET A 1 4.29 -9.85 -23.59
C MET A 1 2.92 -9.80 -22.90
N ARG A 2 2.17 -10.90 -22.73
CA ARG A 2 0.84 -10.88 -22.08
C ARG A 2 0.80 -10.30 -20.66
N PHE A 3 1.82 -10.56 -19.84
CA PHE A 3 1.88 -10.05 -18.46
C PHE A 3 2.08 -8.52 -18.43
N PHE A 4 2.92 -7.98 -19.33
CA PHE A 4 3.16 -6.54 -19.46
C PHE A 4 1.91 -5.76 -19.87
N LEU A 5 1.11 -6.31 -20.79
CA LEU A 5 -0.19 -5.72 -21.18
C LEU A 5 -1.18 -5.71 -20.00
N LYS A 6 -1.14 -6.72 -19.13
CA LYS A 6 -2.02 -6.83 -17.97
C LYS A 6 -1.64 -5.87 -16.85
N VAL A 7 -0.35 -5.57 -16.70
CA VAL A 7 0.15 -4.64 -15.67
C VAL A 7 -0.23 -3.19 -15.99
N THR A 8 -0.35 -2.83 -17.26
CA THR A 8 -0.83 -1.49 -17.69
C THR A 8 -2.34 -1.38 -17.80
N ASP A 9 -3.08 -2.47 -17.55
CA ASP A 9 -4.54 -2.47 -17.63
C ASP A 9 -5.15 -1.67 -16.46
N PRO A 10 -5.92 -0.61 -16.73
CA PRO A 10 -6.49 0.24 -15.68
C PRO A 10 -7.42 -0.53 -14.73
N ALA A 11 -8.16 -1.53 -15.22
CA ALA A 11 -9.09 -2.30 -14.39
C ALA A 11 -8.34 -3.24 -13.44
N PHE A 12 -7.26 -3.88 -13.91
CA PHE A 12 -6.38 -4.67 -13.07
C PHE A 12 -5.75 -3.85 -11.95
N LEU A 13 -5.23 -2.66 -12.26
CA LEU A 13 -4.65 -1.75 -11.26
C LEU A 13 -5.69 -1.27 -10.25
N LEU A 14 -6.92 -1.01 -10.70
CA LEU A 14 -8.03 -0.69 -9.82
C LEU A 14 -8.34 -1.83 -8.85
N ILE A 15 -8.38 -3.07 -9.34
CA ILE A 15 -8.59 -4.27 -8.50
C ILE A 15 -7.49 -4.35 -7.43
N LEU A 16 -6.22 -4.13 -7.79
CA LEU A 16 -5.12 -4.11 -6.82
C LEU A 16 -5.32 -3.05 -5.73
N ILE A 17 -5.80 -1.85 -6.08
CA ILE A 17 -6.07 -0.79 -5.12
C ILE A 17 -7.22 -1.18 -4.18
N LEU A 18 -8.28 -1.81 -4.70
CA LEU A 18 -9.38 -2.32 -3.88
C LEU A 18 -8.92 -3.43 -2.92
N VAL A 19 -8.06 -4.33 -3.38
CA VAL A 19 -7.42 -5.34 -2.52
C VAL A 19 -6.56 -4.67 -1.46
N ALA A 20 -5.79 -3.63 -1.80
CA ALA A 20 -5.00 -2.88 -0.82
C ALA A 20 -5.88 -2.26 0.27
N ALA A 21 -7.03 -1.68 -0.11
CA ALA A 21 -8.00 -1.13 0.82
C ALA A 21 -8.61 -2.22 1.72
N LEU A 22 -8.92 -3.40 1.18
CA LEU A 22 -9.41 -4.53 1.98
C LEU A 22 -8.34 -5.01 2.98
N VAL A 23 -7.09 -5.12 2.55
CA VAL A 23 -5.95 -5.43 3.43
C VAL A 23 -5.80 -4.39 4.53
N SER A 24 -5.99 -3.10 4.23
CA SER A 24 -6.02 -2.05 5.25
C SER A 24 -7.12 -2.28 6.28
N LEU A 25 -8.35 -2.63 5.85
CA LEU A 25 -9.46 -2.89 6.76
C LEU A 25 -9.16 -4.07 7.71
N ILE A 26 -8.53 -5.13 7.20
CA ILE A 26 -8.07 -6.24 8.03
C ILE A 26 -7.01 -5.74 9.02
N GLY A 27 -6.00 -4.99 8.54
CA GLY A 27 -4.99 -4.35 9.39
C GLY A 27 -5.60 -3.52 10.52
N PHE A 28 -6.60 -2.69 10.20
CA PHE A 28 -7.32 -1.84 11.13
C PHE A 28 -7.98 -2.60 12.29
N ALA A 29 -8.57 -3.75 11.99
CA ALA A 29 -9.30 -4.55 12.95
C ALA A 29 -8.36 -5.17 14.00
N PHE A 30 -7.15 -5.55 13.62
CA PHE A 30 -6.27 -6.39 14.45
C PHE A 30 -4.99 -5.70 14.96
N ALA A 31 -4.56 -4.60 14.33
CA ALA A 31 -3.35 -3.86 14.71
C ALA A 31 -3.57 -2.90 15.89
N PRO A 32 -2.51 -2.59 16.67
CA PRO A 32 -2.55 -1.59 17.73
C PRO A 32 -2.91 -0.20 17.19
N ALA A 33 -3.44 0.68 18.04
CA ALA A 33 -3.87 2.04 17.67
C ALA A 33 -2.72 2.91 17.14
N ILE A 34 -1.50 2.60 17.59
CA ILE A 34 -0.26 3.28 17.25
C ILE A 34 0.71 2.24 16.71
N ILE A 35 1.32 2.52 15.56
CA ILE A 35 2.19 1.59 14.83
C ILE A 35 3.56 2.27 14.66
N PRO A 36 4.66 1.55 14.85
CA PRO A 36 5.98 2.10 14.54
C PRO A 36 6.14 2.36 13.04
N PHE A 37 6.70 3.52 12.68
CA PHE A 37 7.01 3.90 11.28
C PHE A 37 8.49 4.25 11.07
N HIS A 38 9.23 4.44 12.15
CA HIS A 38 10.66 4.73 12.13
C HIS A 38 11.35 3.90 13.21
N PHE A 39 12.57 3.46 12.89
CA PHE A 39 13.42 2.68 13.77
C PHE A 39 14.78 3.34 13.86
N ASN A 40 15.33 3.42 15.06
CA ASN A 40 16.68 3.94 15.27
C ASN A 40 17.75 2.91 14.84
N GLY A 41 19.03 3.31 14.97
CA GLY A 41 20.18 2.44 14.65
C GLY A 41 20.28 1.14 15.47
N TYR A 42 19.44 0.95 16.49
CA TYR A 42 19.32 -0.27 17.28
C TYR A 42 18.05 -1.07 16.96
N LEU A 43 17.38 -0.76 15.84
CA LEU A 43 16.11 -1.38 15.43
C LEU A 43 15.00 -1.26 16.48
N ARG A 44 15.09 -0.26 17.36
CA ARG A 44 14.01 0.07 18.29
C ARG A 44 13.13 1.14 17.68
N PRO A 45 11.80 1.01 17.79
CA PRO A 45 10.91 2.02 17.29
C PRO A 45 11.01 3.31 18.12
N ASP A 46 11.29 4.42 17.44
CA ASP A 46 11.43 5.78 17.98
C ASP A 46 10.49 6.77 17.28
N GLY A 47 9.79 6.33 16.22
CA GLY A 47 8.72 7.08 15.57
C GLY A 47 7.45 6.25 15.46
N PHE A 48 6.32 6.86 15.84
CA PHE A 48 5.01 6.24 15.88
C PHE A 48 3.96 7.02 15.08
N ILE A 49 3.10 6.30 14.36
CA ILE A 49 2.00 6.87 13.59
C ILE A 49 0.68 6.26 14.02
N ASN A 50 -0.39 7.04 13.91
CA ASN A 50 -1.74 6.54 14.12
C ASN A 50 -2.10 5.51 13.03
N LYS A 51 -2.73 4.39 13.43
CA LYS A 51 -3.11 3.32 12.49
C LYS A 51 -4.02 3.79 11.34
N TRP A 52 -4.83 4.82 11.56
CA TRP A 52 -5.64 5.48 10.54
C TRP A 52 -4.79 5.97 9.39
N ALA A 53 -3.77 6.76 9.69
CA ALA A 53 -2.84 7.25 8.67
C ALA A 53 -1.96 6.12 8.12
N GLY A 54 -1.45 5.23 8.98
CA GLY A 54 -0.55 4.14 8.59
C GLY A 54 -1.13 3.19 7.55
N PHE A 55 -2.41 2.83 7.66
CA PHE A 55 -3.05 1.91 6.72
C PHE A 55 -3.79 2.59 5.58
N SER A 56 -4.07 3.90 5.65
CA SER A 56 -4.79 4.59 4.56
C SER A 56 -3.86 5.18 3.51
N ILE A 57 -2.64 5.59 3.89
CA ILE A 57 -1.83 6.47 3.04
C ILE A 57 -1.40 5.80 1.72
N LEU A 58 -0.97 4.54 1.76
CA LEU A 58 -0.51 3.84 0.56
C LEU A 58 -1.65 3.52 -0.43
N PRO A 59 -2.80 2.97 -0.02
CA PRO A 59 -3.95 2.82 -0.91
C PRO A 59 -4.42 4.16 -1.51
N VAL A 60 -4.41 5.25 -0.73
CA VAL A 60 -4.78 6.58 -1.22
C VAL A 60 -3.79 7.08 -2.27
N VAL A 61 -2.48 6.94 -2.04
CA VAL A 61 -1.46 7.33 -3.02
C VAL A 61 -1.61 6.51 -4.31
N MET A 62 -1.80 5.20 -4.21
CA MET A 62 -2.03 4.34 -5.38
C MET A 62 -3.29 4.78 -6.15
N TRP A 63 -4.38 5.08 -5.44
CA TRP A 63 -5.61 5.60 -6.02
C TRP A 63 -5.39 6.91 -6.77
N LEU A 64 -4.64 7.86 -6.19
CA LEU A 64 -4.32 9.13 -6.83
C LEU A 64 -3.49 8.93 -8.10
N ILE A 65 -2.47 8.07 -8.06
CA ILE A 65 -1.65 7.75 -9.24
C ILE A 65 -2.53 7.18 -10.35
N TRP A 66 -3.42 6.24 -10.02
CA TRP A 66 -4.36 5.65 -10.97
C TRP A 66 -5.32 6.69 -11.55
N LEU A 67 -5.89 7.54 -10.70
CA LEU A 67 -6.88 8.55 -11.09
C LEU A 67 -6.28 9.62 -12.02
N LEU A 68 -5.03 10.02 -11.77
CA LEU A 68 -4.27 10.94 -12.63
C LEU A 68 -3.85 10.29 -13.96
N SER A 69 -3.76 8.96 -13.99
CA SER A 69 -3.33 8.18 -15.16
C SER A 69 -4.48 7.64 -16.01
N ARG A 70 -5.74 8.05 -15.76
CA ARG A 70 -6.94 7.48 -16.41
C ARG A 70 -6.98 7.61 -17.94
N LYS A 71 -6.31 8.60 -18.53
CA LYS A 71 -6.24 8.79 -19.99
C LYS A 71 -5.23 7.87 -20.68
N GLY A 72 -4.45 7.12 -19.90
CA GLY A 72 -3.44 6.18 -20.37
C GLY A 72 -2.45 5.90 -19.27
N VAL A 73 -2.50 4.69 -18.70
CA VAL A 73 -1.60 4.34 -17.61
C VAL A 73 -0.23 4.02 -18.19
N SER A 74 0.76 4.86 -17.88
CA SER A 74 2.13 4.59 -18.28
C SER A 74 2.65 3.33 -17.58
N TYR A 75 3.58 2.63 -18.22
CA TYR A 75 4.25 1.50 -17.61
C TYR A 75 4.93 1.86 -16.28
N LYS A 76 5.48 3.08 -16.17
CA LYS A 76 6.09 3.59 -14.92
C LYS A 76 5.06 3.75 -13.79
N ALA A 77 3.90 4.32 -14.09
CA ALA A 77 2.82 4.46 -13.10
C ALA A 77 2.31 3.09 -12.64
N SER A 78 2.20 2.14 -13.56
CA SER A 78 1.78 0.77 -13.27
C SER A 78 2.76 0.06 -12.32
N LEU A 79 4.07 0.16 -12.59
CA LEU A 79 5.10 -0.37 -11.70
C LEU A 79 5.09 0.31 -10.33
N CYS A 80 4.86 1.62 -10.28
CA CYS A 80 4.76 2.35 -9.03
C CYS A 80 3.59 1.84 -8.17
N ILE A 81 2.40 1.66 -8.75
CA ILE A 81 1.24 1.09 -8.03
C ILE A 81 1.55 -0.32 -7.54
N LEU A 82 2.15 -1.18 -8.36
CA LEU A 82 2.55 -2.54 -7.95
C LEU A 82 3.54 -2.53 -6.79
N PHE A 83 4.55 -1.68 -6.85
CA PHE A 83 5.56 -1.56 -5.81
C PHE A 83 4.95 -1.08 -4.49
N LEU A 84 4.10 -0.04 -4.55
CA LEU A 84 3.38 0.47 -3.40
C LEU A 84 2.43 -0.58 -2.80
N PHE A 85 1.78 -1.40 -3.63
CA PHE A 85 0.95 -2.51 -3.17
C PHE A 85 1.76 -3.53 -2.36
N ILE A 86 2.92 -3.97 -2.87
CA ILE A 86 3.77 -4.95 -2.18
C ILE A 86 4.25 -4.38 -0.84
N ILE A 87 4.73 -3.13 -0.82
CA ILE A 87 5.14 -2.46 0.42
C ILE A 87 3.97 -2.39 1.41
N HIS A 88 2.78 -2.01 0.94
CA HIS A 88 1.60 -1.91 1.78
C HIS A 88 1.25 -3.22 2.47
N VAL A 89 1.22 -4.32 1.71
CA VAL A 89 0.96 -5.66 2.26
C VAL A 89 2.02 -6.04 3.30
N LEU A 90 3.31 -5.80 3.02
CA LEU A 90 4.39 -6.11 3.95
C LEU A 90 4.29 -5.30 5.25
N LEU A 91 3.96 -4.00 5.16
CA LEU A 91 3.79 -3.14 6.34
C LEU A 91 2.57 -3.55 7.16
N VAL A 92 1.46 -3.93 6.52
CA VAL A 92 0.27 -4.43 7.23
C VAL A 92 0.59 -5.74 7.95
N LEU A 93 1.24 -6.69 7.28
CA LEU A 93 1.67 -7.93 7.91
C LEU A 93 2.61 -7.66 9.09
N TYR A 94 3.60 -6.78 8.92
CA TYR A 94 4.49 -6.38 10.00
C TYR A 94 3.72 -5.81 11.20
N ALA A 95 2.78 -4.88 10.97
CA ALA A 95 1.98 -4.29 12.03
C ALA A 95 1.07 -5.31 12.76
N LEU A 96 0.65 -6.37 12.07
CA LEU A 96 -0.17 -7.44 12.65
C LEU A 96 0.63 -8.43 13.48
N PHE A 97 1.83 -8.78 13.04
CA PHE A 97 2.65 -9.85 13.62
C PHE A 97 3.81 -9.36 14.49
N SER A 98 4.12 -8.06 14.52
CA SER A 98 5.16 -7.47 15.37
C SER A 98 4.70 -7.23 16.83
N LYS A 99 3.70 -8.00 17.30
CA LYS A 99 3.24 -7.97 18.69
C LYS A 99 4.19 -8.72 19.62
#